data_AF-A0A497GCA7-F1
#
_entry.id   AF-A0A497GCA7-F1
#
_cell.length_a   1.000
_cell.length_b   1.000
_cell.length_c   1.000
_cell.angle_alpha   90.00
_cell.angle_beta   90.00
_cell.angle_gamma   90.00
#
_symmetry.space_group_name_H-M   'P 1'
#
loop_
_entity.id
_entity.type
_entity.pdbx_description
1 polymer ?
#
loop_
_entity_poly.entity_id
_entity_poly.type
_entity_poly.pdbx_seq_one_letter_code
_entity_poly.pdbx_strand_id
1 'polypeptide(L)'
;MPYYWGYEVRAVASLREAVEASRGCLRVATSRKGEPLRRVAGRLVRAARERGVIALFFGAREKGLFELAEDEGLDVHECFDYVVNLVPQQGTYTIRTEEAVPIALAIIDFLLD
;
A
#
# COMPACT_ATOMS: atom_id res chain seq x y z
N MET A 1 3.92 1.61 -28.76
CA MET A 1 3.56 1.00 -27.47
C MET A 1 4.69 1.29 -26.50
N PRO A 2 4.45 1.96 -25.36
CA PRO A 2 5.45 2.00 -24.31
C PRO A 2 5.71 0.56 -23.83
N TYR A 3 6.97 0.15 -23.74
CA TYR A 3 7.39 -1.17 -23.28
C TYR A 3 7.82 -1.06 -21.81
N TYR A 4 7.55 -2.09 -21.01
CA TYR A 4 8.00 -2.12 -19.61
C TYR A 4 9.53 -2.25 -19.55
N TRP A 5 10.21 -1.24 -19.00
CA TRP A 5 11.67 -1.17 -18.95
C TRP A 5 12.28 -1.64 -17.63
N GLY A 6 11.51 -2.41 -16.84
CA GLY A 6 11.92 -2.83 -15.51
C GLY A 6 11.56 -1.81 -14.43
N TYR A 7 12.27 -1.88 -13.30
CA TYR A 7 12.04 -1.06 -12.12
C TYR A 7 13.36 -0.54 -11.55
N GLU A 8 13.28 0.57 -10.83
CA GLU A 8 14.39 1.11 -10.04
C GLU A 8 14.25 0.67 -8.59
N VAL A 9 15.38 0.43 -7.92
CA VAL A 9 15.41 0.08 -6.50
C VAL A 9 16.00 1.25 -5.73
N ARG A 10 15.28 1.68 -4.70
CA ARG A 10 15.74 2.69 -3.75
C ARG A 10 15.62 2.15 -2.33
N ALA A 11 16.73 2.18 -1.60
CA ALA A 11 16.75 1.92 -0.17
C ALA A 11 16.53 3.24 0.60
N VAL A 12 15.75 3.19 1.67
CA VAL A 12 15.50 4.29 2.61
C VAL A 12 15.64 3.75 4.03
N ALA A 13 15.97 4.63 4.98
CA ALA A 13 16.30 4.20 6.34
C ALA A 13 15.08 4.04 7.26
N SER A 14 13.92 4.59 6.88
CA SER A 14 12.73 4.67 7.73
C SER A 14 11.42 4.70 6.93
N LEU A 15 10.30 4.45 7.62
CA LEU A 15 8.96 4.63 7.06
C LEU A 15 8.71 6.10 6.72
N ARG A 16 9.15 7.03 7.58
CA ARG A 16 9.09 8.48 7.33
C ARG A 16 9.74 8.85 6.01
N GLU A 17 10.96 8.40 5.75
CA GLU A 17 11.65 8.66 4.48
C GLU A 17 10.90 8.05 3.29
N ALA A 18 10.32 6.86 3.43
CA ALA A 18 9.51 6.24 2.37
C ALA A 18 8.23 7.07 2.07
N VAL A 19 7.56 7.56 3.11
CA VAL A 19 6.38 8.42 2.99
C VAL A 19 6.74 9.76 2.34
N GLU A 20 7.90 10.33 2.67
CA GLU A 20 8.39 11.56 2.03
C GLU A 20 8.81 11.35 0.57
N ALA A 21 9.48 10.23 0.26
CA ALA A 21 9.89 9.89 -1.10
C ALA A 21 8.70 9.62 -2.04
N SER A 22 7.53 9.29 -1.47
CA SER A 22 6.26 9.08 -2.20
C SER A 22 5.34 10.31 -2.21
N ARG A 23 5.85 11.49 -1.88
CA ARG A 23 5.11 12.75 -2.02
C ARG A 23 4.61 12.91 -3.47
N GLY A 24 3.32 13.19 -3.62
CA GLY A 24 2.65 13.31 -4.92
C GLY A 24 2.05 12.00 -5.43
N CYS A 25 2.34 10.85 -4.83
CA CYS A 25 1.65 9.59 -5.11
C CYS A 25 0.34 9.49 -4.33
N LEU A 26 -0.54 8.58 -4.76
CA LEU A 26 -1.64 8.09 -3.94
C LEU A 26 -1.09 6.99 -3.04
N ARG A 27 -0.93 7.28 -1.74
CA ARG A 27 -0.28 6.39 -0.78
C ARG A 27 -1.32 5.45 -0.19
N VAL A 28 -1.17 4.16 -0.44
CA VAL A 28 -2.09 3.10 -0.01
C VAL A 28 -1.32 2.13 0.89
N ALA A 29 -1.62 2.16 2.18
CA ALA A 29 -1.12 1.19 3.15
C ALA A 29 -1.95 -0.09 3.11
N THR A 30 -1.28 -1.24 3.03
CA THR A 30 -1.92 -2.55 3.12
C THR A 30 -1.81 -3.08 4.55
N SER A 31 -2.94 -3.38 5.17
CA SER A 31 -2.99 -3.88 6.55
C SER A 31 -4.27 -4.66 6.84
N ARG A 32 -4.16 -5.71 7.65
CA ARG A 32 -5.33 -6.43 8.19
C ARG A 32 -6.25 -5.54 9.02
N LYS A 33 -5.69 -4.51 9.65
CA LYS A 33 -6.40 -3.50 10.45
C LYS A 33 -7.09 -2.43 9.57
N GLY A 34 -6.83 -2.41 8.27
CA GLY A 34 -7.40 -1.45 7.34
C GLY A 34 -8.87 -1.71 6.98
N GLU A 35 -9.48 -0.75 6.28
CA GLU A 35 -10.84 -0.89 5.78
C GLU A 35 -10.89 -1.96 4.67
N PRO A 36 -11.88 -2.88 4.64
CA PRO A 36 -12.01 -3.83 3.55
C PRO A 36 -12.07 -3.12 2.20
N LEU A 37 -11.19 -3.50 1.26
CA LEU A 37 -11.02 -2.79 -0.02
C LEU A 37 -12.34 -2.54 -0.75
N ARG A 38 -13.25 -3.52 -0.74
CA ARG A 38 -14.59 -3.42 -1.35
C ARG A 38 -15.40 -2.18 -0.93
N ARG A 39 -15.17 -1.63 0.26
CA ARG A 39 -15.87 -0.44 0.77
C ARG A 39 -15.31 0.87 0.23
N VAL A 40 -14.04 0.87 -0.19
CA VAL A 40 -13.33 2.06 -0.65
C VAL A 40 -12.98 2.02 -2.14
N ALA A 41 -13.13 0.87 -2.80
CA ALA A 41 -12.67 0.62 -4.17
C ALA A 41 -13.05 1.73 -5.16
N GLY A 42 -14.32 2.14 -5.21
CA GLY A 42 -14.76 3.19 -6.13
C GLY A 42 -14.08 4.55 -5.88
N ARG A 43 -13.87 4.93 -4.61
CA ARG A 43 -13.15 6.16 -4.26
C ARG A 43 -11.65 6.05 -4.58
N LEU A 44 -11.06 4.89 -4.30
CA LEU A 44 -9.66 4.60 -4.57
C LEU A 44 -9.37 4.66 -6.07
N VAL A 45 -10.19 4.04 -6.92
CA VAL A 45 -10.03 4.07 -8.39
C VAL A 45 -10.10 5.49 -8.93
N ARG A 46 -11.05 6.30 -8.44
CA ARG A 46 -11.15 7.71 -8.81
C ARG A 46 -9.89 8.48 -8.42
N ALA A 47 -9.46 8.36 -7.17
CA ALA A 47 -8.26 9.04 -6.68
C ALA A 47 -6.99 8.58 -7.42
N ALA A 48 -6.91 7.30 -7.78
CA ALA A 48 -5.79 6.73 -8.54
C ALA A 48 -5.73 7.33 -9.95
N ARG A 49 -6.87 7.42 -10.64
CA ARG A 49 -6.96 8.05 -11.97
C ARG A 49 -6.65 9.55 -11.94
N GLU A 50 -7.05 10.25 -10.88
CA GLU A 50 -6.75 11.68 -10.68
C GLU A 50 -5.25 11.92 -10.37
N ARG A 51 -4.63 11.06 -9.55
CA ARG A 51 -3.22 11.22 -9.14
C ARG A 51 -2.24 10.69 -10.19
N GLY A 52 -2.59 9.64 -10.92
CA GLY A 52 -1.78 9.02 -11.97
C GLY A 52 -0.65 8.12 -11.48
N VAL A 53 -0.29 8.14 -10.18
CA VAL A 53 0.75 7.28 -9.59
C VAL A 53 0.29 6.78 -8.22
N ILE A 54 0.43 5.48 -7.96
CA ILE A 54 0.09 4.84 -6.68
C ILE A 54 1.38 4.37 -6.00
N ALA A 55 1.51 4.65 -4.71
CA ALA A 55 2.53 4.07 -3.85
C ALA A 55 1.87 3.06 -2.90
N LEU A 56 2.13 1.77 -3.12
CA LEU A 56 1.66 0.69 -2.25
C LEU A 56 2.67 0.45 -1.13
N PHE A 57 2.20 0.43 0.11
CA PHE A 57 3.03 0.16 1.28
C PHE A 57 2.66 -1.20 1.88
N PHE A 58 3.70 -1.96 2.24
CA PHE A 58 3.58 -3.28 2.84
C PHE A 58 4.36 -3.31 4.14
N GLY A 59 3.74 -3.84 5.19
CA GLY A 59 4.43 -4.10 6.46
C GLY A 59 5.34 -5.32 6.36
N ALA A 60 6.28 -5.43 7.31
CA ALA A 60 7.08 -6.61 7.50
C ALA A 60 6.30 -7.70 8.26
N ARG A 61 6.81 -8.93 8.24
CA ARG A 61 6.22 -10.07 8.97
C ARG A 61 6.11 -9.80 10.48
N GLU A 62 7.12 -9.15 11.05
CA GLU A 62 7.25 -8.92 12.50
C GLU A 62 6.63 -7.60 12.96
N LYS A 63 6.66 -6.57 12.10
CA LYS A 63 6.09 -5.25 12.34
C LYS A 63 5.30 -4.78 11.13
N GLY A 64 3.99 -4.58 11.31
CA GLY A 64 3.14 -3.99 10.29
C GLY A 64 3.35 -2.48 10.19
N LEU A 65 2.67 -1.84 9.24
CA LEU A 65 2.79 -0.39 9.03
C LEU A 65 2.31 0.44 10.23
N PHE A 66 1.40 -0.10 11.04
CA PHE A 66 0.97 0.57 12.28
C PHE A 66 2.08 0.58 13.32
N GLU A 67 2.72 -0.56 13.53
CA GLU A 67 3.80 -0.69 14.49
C GLU A 67 5.03 0.12 14.03
N LEU A 68 5.36 0.10 12.74
CA LEU A 68 6.43 0.92 12.17
C LEU A 68 6.16 2.43 12.29
N ALA A 69 4.92 2.86 12.08
CA ALA A 69 4.55 4.26 12.24
C ALA A 69 4.63 4.70 13.72
N GLU A 70 4.14 3.87 14.64
CA GLU A 70 4.20 4.12 16.08
C GLU A 70 5.64 4.27 16.58
N ASP A 71 6.55 3.38 16.14
CA ASP A 71 7.98 3.45 16.47
C ASP A 71 8.63 4.79 16.06
N GLU A 72 8.12 5.41 14.99
CA GLU A 72 8.62 6.67 14.43
C GLU A 72 7.79 7.90 14.86
N GLY A 73 6.83 7.73 15.77
CA GLY A 73 5.92 8.79 16.23
C GLY A 73 5.03 9.35 15.12
N LEU A 74 4.62 8.51 14.17
CA LEU A 74 3.75 8.82 13.04
C LEU A 74 2.34 8.28 13.28
N ASP A 75 1.32 9.02 12.81
CA ASP A 75 -0.02 8.47 12.63
C ASP A 75 -0.15 7.91 11.20
N VAL A 76 -0.47 6.62 11.11
CA VAL A 76 -0.76 5.93 9.84
C VAL A 76 -1.82 6.68 9.04
N HIS A 77 -2.88 7.17 9.69
CA HIS A 77 -3.99 7.83 9.01
C HIS A 77 -3.63 9.23 8.48
N GLU A 78 -2.57 9.85 9.00
CA GLU A 78 -2.01 11.08 8.44
C GLU A 78 -0.98 10.79 7.33
N CYS A 79 -0.33 9.63 7.37
CA CYS A 79 0.69 9.24 6.39
C CYS A 79 0.12 8.68 5.07
N PHE A 80 -1.05 8.05 5.10
CA PHE A 80 -1.62 7.33 3.96
C PHE A 80 -2.99 7.86 3.57
N ASP A 81 -3.24 8.00 2.27
CA ASP A 81 -4.57 8.37 1.75
C ASP A 81 -5.58 7.24 1.97
N TYR A 82 -5.11 5.99 1.95
CA TYR A 82 -5.92 4.80 2.24
C TYR A 82 -5.15 3.80 3.10
N VAL A 83 -5.85 3.18 4.05
CA VAL A 83 -5.37 2.00 4.78
C VAL A 83 -6.35 0.86 4.53
N VAL A 84 -5.95 -0.12 3.73
CA VAL A 84 -6.86 -1.13 3.18
C VAL A 84 -6.49 -2.55 3.59
N ASN A 85 -7.52 -3.33 3.88
CA ASN A 85 -7.42 -4.78 3.98
C ASN A 85 -7.81 -5.40 2.63
N LEU A 86 -6.80 -5.96 1.95
CA LEU A 86 -6.94 -6.59 0.63
C LEU A 86 -7.48 -8.02 0.71
N VAL A 87 -7.24 -8.73 1.82
CA VAL A 87 -7.67 -10.13 2.01
C VAL A 87 -8.45 -10.24 3.32
N PRO A 88 -9.71 -9.73 3.36
CA PRO A 88 -10.59 -9.96 4.50
C PRO A 88 -10.77 -11.46 4.71
N GLN A 89 -10.85 -11.88 5.98
CA GLN A 89 -11.02 -13.31 6.33
C GLN A 89 -9.88 -14.20 5.82
N GLN A 90 -8.65 -13.69 5.76
CA GLN A 90 -7.48 -14.52 5.46
C GLN A 90 -7.45 -15.77 6.35
N GLY A 91 -7.21 -16.94 5.74
CA GLY A 91 -7.16 -18.22 6.44
C GLY A 91 -5.83 -18.49 7.16
N THR A 92 -4.89 -17.54 7.11
CA THR A 92 -3.56 -17.65 7.70
C THR A 92 -3.35 -16.58 8.76
N TYR A 93 -2.43 -16.82 9.70
CA TYR A 93 -2.08 -15.82 10.71
C TYR A 93 -1.37 -14.59 10.12
N THR A 94 -0.52 -14.78 9.10
CA THR A 94 0.12 -13.69 8.35
C THR A 94 0.12 -14.01 6.86
N ILE A 95 0.02 -12.97 6.04
CA ILE A 95 0.35 -13.03 4.61
C ILE A 95 1.76 -12.44 4.50
N ARG A 96 2.69 -13.18 3.91
CA ARG A 96 4.07 -12.72 3.78
C ARG A 96 4.16 -11.66 2.68
N THR A 97 5.18 -10.81 2.71
CA THR A 97 5.31 -9.69 1.77
C THR A 97 5.39 -10.19 0.32
N GLU A 98 6.08 -11.31 0.07
CA GLU A 98 6.17 -11.95 -1.24
C GLU A 98 4.83 -12.48 -1.79
N GLU A 99 3.85 -12.72 -0.92
CA GLU A 99 2.47 -13.09 -1.29
C GLU A 99 1.59 -11.83 -1.40
N ALA A 100 1.77 -10.87 -0.50
CA ALA A 100 0.98 -9.65 -0.44
C ALA A 100 1.19 -8.75 -1.66
N VAL A 101 2.42 -8.64 -2.16
CA VAL A 101 2.75 -7.83 -3.35
C VAL A 101 1.98 -8.29 -4.59
N PRO A 102 2.05 -9.56 -5.04
CA PRO A 102 1.30 -9.99 -6.21
C PRO A 102 -0.22 -9.92 -6.01
N ILE A 103 -0.73 -10.20 -4.80
CA ILE A 103 -2.17 -10.03 -4.49
C ILE A 103 -2.59 -8.57 -4.69
N ALA A 104 -1.84 -7.63 -4.12
CA ALA A 104 -2.15 -6.21 -4.21
C ALA A 104 -2.09 -5.72 -5.66
N LEU A 105 -1.04 -6.09 -6.40
CA LEU A 105 -0.89 -5.69 -7.80
C LEU A 105 -2.01 -6.25 -8.66
N ALA A 106 -2.35 -7.54 -8.55
CA ALA A 106 -3.42 -8.14 -9.33
C ALA A 106 -4.79 -7.50 -9.06
N ILE A 107 -5.08 -7.19 -7.78
CA ILE A 107 -6.34 -6.54 -7.42
C ILE A 107 -6.38 -5.09 -7.92
N ILE A 108 -5.29 -4.34 -7.78
CA ILE A 108 -5.24 -2.94 -8.23
C ILE A 108 -5.31 -2.85 -9.75
N ASP A 109 -4.60 -3.72 -10.47
CA ASP A 109 -4.66 -3.86 -11.93
C ASP A 109 -6.11 -4.09 -12.39
N PHE A 110 -6.77 -5.11 -11.84
CA PHE A 110 -8.17 -5.42 -12.14
C PHE A 110 -9.15 -4.27 -11.83
N LEU A 111 -8.86 -3.44 -10.83
CA LEU A 111 -9.71 -2.30 -10.48
C LEU A 111 -9.48 -1.07 -11.39
N LEU A 112 -8.31 -0.96 -12.01
CA LEU A 112 -7.93 0.19 -12.83
C LEU A 112 -8.25 -0.01 -14.31
N ASP A 113 -8.21 -1.26 -14.79
CA ASP A 113 -8.73 -1.69 -16.10
C ASP A 113 -10.20 -1.27 -16.32
#